data_AF-S3MSZ3-F1
#
_entry.id   AF-S3MSZ3-F1
#
_cell.length_a   1.000
_cell.length_b   1.000
_cell.length_c   1.000
_cell.angle_alpha   90.00
_cell.angle_beta   90.00
_cell.angle_gamma   90.00
#
_symmetry.space_group_name_H-M   'P 1'
#
loop_
_entity.id
_entity.type
_entity.pdbx_description
1 polymer ?
#
loop_
_entity_poly.entity_id
_entity_poly.type
_entity_poly.pdbx_seq_one_letter_code
_entity_poly.pdbx_strand_id
1 'polypeptide(L)'
;MADFINVNVLILDSNNKKFKGFPFKGRFSNETVQKQKICDENGICKLTLKVGTSYRISVLKPDDSYQEKLVINATENLNNSTQKIVLDDPVNSYLALITLTAKDISTPPQAVPKAQIQISYMGETSIRDMDDSGIVKLRILIGEPLQYQLVDPISKKPMQGTHLDETIAKKMKNEVTVVQPSIRADSSLETNKPDTTTSETPKSNMTITIEQMQKMWPGVSSSKMQPVLDELNIGLKTYKLDTRLRQAHFMAQAFAEMGPEFKLRENIAGYSEKSLIKYMGYYQKHPDEAKKDAAIKNRELKEKTICNKAYMDINRSKNRALGNVKDGDGYKYIGRGMKQLTGRFNYTFFNKFYKKAWPNEELDFIENPELVEQAKYAARTALVYWLANKLYDLADQGATASDVDNVTKGVNAGATKDILDARRLYFVKAKTIFKDAENKK
;
A
#
# COMPACT_ATOMS: atom_id res chain seq x y z
N MET A 1 -1.00 2.59 57.63
CA MET A 1 -0.35 3.63 56.80
C MET A 1 -0.35 3.13 55.37
N ALA A 2 -0.69 4.00 54.41
CA ALA A 2 -0.80 3.59 53.02
C ALA A 2 0.61 3.56 52.39
N ASP A 3 1.00 2.44 51.80
CA ASP A 3 2.32 2.32 51.17
C ASP A 3 2.47 3.24 49.95
N PHE A 4 1.35 3.66 49.36
CA PHE A 4 1.27 4.51 48.18
C PHE A 4 0.23 5.62 48.33
N ILE A 5 0.50 6.76 47.70
CA ILE A 5 -0.41 7.90 47.58
C ILE A 5 -0.71 8.20 46.12
N ASN A 6 -1.89 8.76 45.86
CA ASN A 6 -2.24 9.32 44.56
C ASN A 6 -2.15 10.84 44.62
N VAL A 7 -1.43 11.46 43.70
CA VAL A 7 -1.28 12.91 43.59
C VAL A 7 -1.70 13.34 42.19
N ASN A 8 -2.51 14.39 42.11
CA ASN A 8 -2.87 15.04 40.86
C ASN A 8 -1.90 16.20 40.61
N VAL A 9 -1.46 16.37 39.37
CA VAL A 9 -0.67 17.53 38.94
C VAL A 9 -1.46 18.28 37.88
N LEU A 10 -1.89 19.51 38.18
CA LEU A 10 -2.62 20.39 37.29
C LEU A 10 -1.65 21.32 36.56
N ILE A 11 -1.61 21.25 35.23
CA ILE A 11 -0.79 22.14 34.39
C ILE A 11 -1.65 23.30 33.88
N LEU A 12 -1.16 24.52 34.12
CA LEU A 12 -1.74 25.78 33.65
C LEU A 12 -0.72 26.52 32.78
N ASP A 13 -1.17 27.22 31.74
CA ASP A 13 -0.32 28.15 30.99
C ASP A 13 -0.10 29.47 31.75
N SER A 14 0.70 30.38 31.19
CA SER A 14 0.98 31.69 31.81
C SER A 14 -0.26 32.58 32.00
N ASN A 15 -1.38 32.25 31.35
CA ASN A 15 -2.68 32.93 31.51
C ASN A 15 -3.63 32.16 32.45
N ASN A 16 -3.13 31.19 33.23
CA ASN A 16 -3.92 30.30 34.08
C ASN A 16 -4.95 29.44 33.34
N LYS A 17 -4.78 29.25 32.03
CA LYS A 17 -5.64 28.36 31.24
C LYS A 17 -5.15 26.92 31.41
N LYS A 18 -6.09 25.99 31.63
CA LYS A 18 -5.78 24.56 31.69
C LYS A 18 -5.15 24.08 30.39
N PHE A 19 -4.09 23.30 30.51
CA PHE A 19 -3.34 22.78 29.38
C PHE A 19 -3.71 21.31 29.12
N LYS A 20 -4.69 21.07 28.23
CA LYS A 20 -5.14 19.71 27.85
C LYS A 20 -3.98 18.90 27.27
N GLY A 21 -3.75 17.71 27.83
CA GLY A 21 -2.74 16.72 27.42
C GLY A 21 -1.32 17.24 27.17
N PHE A 22 -0.87 18.18 28.00
CA PHE A 22 0.52 18.63 27.98
C PHE A 22 1.50 17.49 28.34
N PRO A 23 2.58 17.27 27.57
CA PRO A 23 3.66 16.37 27.96
C PRO A 23 4.49 16.92 29.11
N PHE A 24 4.77 16.08 30.10
CA PHE A 24 5.86 16.33 31.04
C PHE A 24 6.72 15.08 31.22
N LYS A 25 7.95 15.29 31.65
CA LYS A 25 8.88 14.23 32.00
C LYS A 25 9.00 14.14 33.52
N GLY A 26 8.89 12.93 34.05
CA GLY A 26 9.01 12.68 35.48
C GLY A 26 9.98 11.56 35.81
N ARG A 27 10.64 11.65 36.95
CA ARG A 27 11.54 10.61 37.49
C ARG A 27 11.53 10.61 39.01
N PHE A 28 11.78 9.46 39.62
CA PHE A 28 12.16 9.46 41.03
C PHE A 28 13.55 10.07 41.20
N SER A 29 13.82 10.69 42.35
CA SER A 29 15.08 11.42 42.56
C SER A 29 16.32 10.53 42.54
N ASN A 30 16.15 9.23 42.83
CA ASN A 30 17.18 8.19 42.74
C ASN A 30 17.29 7.56 41.34
N GLU A 31 16.43 7.94 40.39
CA GLU A 31 16.48 7.48 39.00
C GLU A 31 17.12 8.53 38.10
N THR A 32 17.89 8.07 37.12
CA THR A 32 18.49 8.92 36.08
C THR A 32 17.60 9.04 34.84
N VAL A 33 16.75 8.05 34.58
CA VAL A 33 15.88 7.99 33.39
C VAL A 33 14.58 8.73 33.65
N GLN A 34 14.25 9.69 32.79
CA GLN A 34 12.95 10.37 32.80
C GLN A 34 11.93 9.62 31.94
N LYS A 35 10.71 9.45 32.46
CA LYS A 35 9.58 8.88 31.72
C LYS A 35 8.62 10.00 31.31
N GLN A 36 8.20 9.99 30.05
CA GLN A 36 7.18 10.93 29.57
C GLN A 36 5.80 10.50 30.08
N LYS A 37 5.00 11.48 30.49
CA LYS A 37 3.61 11.34 30.90
C LYS A 37 2.80 12.46 30.26
N ILE A 38 1.53 12.18 29.98
CA ILE A 38 0.59 13.08 29.32
C ILE A 38 -0.57 13.35 30.28
N CYS A 39 -0.99 14.61 30.42
CA CYS A 39 -2.16 14.94 31.23
C CYS A 39 -3.46 14.49 30.55
N ASP A 40 -4.52 14.35 31.33
CA ASP A 40 -5.85 14.13 30.79
C ASP A 40 -6.44 15.39 30.12
N GLU A 41 -7.68 15.27 29.65
CA GLU A 41 -8.42 16.35 29.01
C GLU A 41 -8.64 17.58 29.89
N ASN A 42 -8.53 17.44 31.21
CA ASN A 42 -8.66 18.50 32.19
C ASN A 42 -7.31 19.13 32.57
N GLY A 43 -6.21 18.70 31.92
CA GLY A 43 -4.86 19.13 32.25
C GLY A 43 -4.36 18.53 33.57
N ILE A 44 -4.96 17.42 34.01
CA ILE A 44 -4.60 16.71 35.24
C ILE A 44 -3.76 15.49 34.91
N CYS A 45 -2.60 15.41 35.52
CA CYS A 45 -1.66 14.31 35.43
C CYS A 45 -1.68 13.52 36.74
N LYS A 46 -2.17 12.27 36.72
CA LYS A 46 -2.26 11.42 37.92
C LYS A 46 -0.95 10.67 38.17
N LEU A 47 -0.48 10.71 39.41
CA LEU A 47 0.74 10.03 39.87
C LEU A 47 0.42 9.13 41.05
N THR A 48 0.83 7.87 40.99
CA THR A 48 0.86 6.98 42.16
C THR A 48 2.31 6.87 42.63
N LEU A 49 2.58 7.30 43.86
CA LEU A 49 3.92 7.43 44.42
C LEU A 49 4.02 6.64 45.73
N LYS A 50 5.14 5.95 45.95
CA LYS A 50 5.42 5.29 47.22
C LYS A 50 5.74 6.34 48.29
N VAL A 51 5.14 6.21 49.48
CA VAL A 51 5.42 7.12 50.60
C VAL A 51 6.92 7.08 50.95
N GLY A 52 7.50 8.25 51.22
CA GLY A 52 8.93 8.42 51.50
C GLY A 52 9.82 8.61 50.28
N THR A 53 9.26 8.68 49.06
CA THR A 53 10.02 8.96 47.82
C THR A 53 9.86 10.40 47.35
N SER A 54 10.82 10.91 46.58
CA SER A 54 10.75 12.23 45.94
C SER A 54 10.66 12.09 44.42
N TYR A 55 9.66 12.70 43.80
CA TYR A 55 9.42 12.67 42.35
C TYR A 55 9.63 14.05 41.74
N ARG A 56 10.50 14.14 40.74
CA ARG A 56 10.86 15.38 40.04
C ARG A 56 10.12 15.48 38.72
N ILE A 57 9.58 16.65 38.43
CA ILE A 57 8.79 16.94 37.24
C ILE A 57 9.47 18.05 36.45
N SER A 58 9.80 17.73 35.20
CA SER A 58 10.26 18.67 34.19
C SER A 58 9.20 18.86 33.11
N VAL A 59 8.93 20.11 32.77
CA VAL A 59 8.00 20.47 31.68
C VAL A 59 8.77 20.86 30.44
N LEU A 60 8.16 20.64 29.28
CA LEU A 60 8.68 21.10 28.00
C LEU A 60 8.62 22.64 27.92
N LYS A 61 9.60 23.25 27.28
CA LYS A 61 9.64 24.67 26.91
C LYS A 61 9.34 24.84 25.42
N PRO A 62 8.91 26.04 24.98
CA PRO A 62 8.72 26.33 23.57
C PRO A 62 9.94 26.10 22.67
N ASP A 63 11.16 26.03 23.21
CA ASP A 63 12.40 25.79 22.45
C ASP A 63 12.78 24.30 22.36
N ASP A 64 11.84 23.40 22.67
CA ASP A 64 12.01 21.95 22.75
C ASP A 64 12.91 21.45 23.91
N SER A 65 13.40 22.34 24.79
CA SER A 65 14.13 21.96 26.00
C SER A 65 13.20 21.63 27.18
N TYR A 66 13.68 20.92 28.19
CA TYR A 66 12.91 20.61 29.41
C TYR A 66 13.46 21.39 30.61
N GLN A 67 12.57 21.92 31.46
CA GLN A 67 12.93 22.57 32.72
C GLN A 67 12.19 21.92 33.90
N GLU A 68 12.94 21.61 34.97
CA GLU A 68 12.35 21.20 36.25
C GLU A 68 11.49 22.33 36.84
N LYS A 69 10.25 22.00 37.19
CA LYS A 69 9.26 22.95 37.75
C LYS A 69 8.72 22.54 39.11
N LEU A 70 8.74 21.24 39.44
CA LEU A 70 8.17 20.76 40.69
C LEU A 70 8.91 19.52 41.19
N VAL A 71 9.08 19.44 42.51
CA VAL A 71 9.52 18.24 43.22
C VAL A 71 8.45 17.88 44.24
N ILE A 72 7.92 16.67 44.15
CA ILE A 72 6.89 16.15 45.06
C ILE A 72 7.57 15.17 46.02
N ASN A 73 7.56 15.49 47.31
CA ASN A 73 7.96 14.57 48.37
C ASN A 73 6.72 13.80 48.83
N ALA A 74 6.65 12.50 48.55
CA ALA A 74 5.46 11.69 48.78
C ALA A 74 5.24 11.41 50.27
N THR A 75 4.36 12.17 50.90
CA THR A 75 3.92 12.02 52.29
C THR A 75 2.42 11.70 52.34
N GLU A 76 1.94 11.01 53.38
CA GLU A 76 0.54 10.53 53.44
C GLU A 76 -0.51 11.65 53.31
N ASN A 77 -0.21 12.84 53.82
CA ASN A 77 -1.07 14.02 53.72
C ASN A 77 -1.28 14.53 52.29
N LEU A 78 -0.47 14.08 51.32
CA LEU A 78 -0.63 14.44 49.90
C LEU A 78 -1.56 13.48 49.16
N ASN A 79 -2.08 12.43 49.81
CA ASN A 79 -2.98 11.49 49.14
C ASN A 79 -4.27 12.21 48.67
N ASN A 80 -4.60 12.02 47.39
CA ASN A 80 -5.64 12.73 46.65
C ASN A 80 -5.48 14.26 46.56
N SER A 81 -4.31 14.81 46.90
CA SER A 81 -4.02 16.24 46.75
C SER A 81 -3.78 16.64 45.29
N THR A 82 -3.89 17.94 45.00
CA THR A 82 -3.58 18.52 43.68
C THR A 82 -2.46 19.54 43.80
N GLN A 83 -1.37 19.28 43.09
CA GLN A 83 -0.25 20.20 42.91
C GLN A 83 -0.42 20.98 41.62
N LYS A 84 -0.02 22.26 41.58
CA LYS A 84 -0.15 23.11 40.38
C LYS A 84 1.21 23.44 39.79
N ILE A 85 1.32 23.41 38.46
CA ILE A 85 2.45 23.95 37.71
C ILE A 85 1.90 24.99 36.74
N VAL A 86 2.43 26.21 36.83
CA VAL A 86 2.15 27.29 35.87
C VAL A 86 3.35 27.41 34.93
N LEU A 87 3.11 27.31 33.63
CA LEU A 87 4.12 27.44 32.59
C LEU A 87 4.47 28.92 32.37
N ASP A 88 5.67 29.17 31.86
CA ASP A 88 6.17 30.53 31.62
C ASP A 88 5.54 31.18 30.37
N ASP A 89 5.04 30.35 29.46
CA ASP A 89 4.51 30.78 28.17
C ASP A 89 3.03 30.40 28.00
N PRO A 90 2.28 31.11 27.14
CA PRO A 90 0.91 30.76 26.79
C PRO A 90 0.85 29.50 25.93
N VAL A 91 -0.28 28.77 25.94
CA VAL A 91 -0.47 27.53 25.14
C VAL A 91 -0.01 27.65 23.69
N ASN A 92 -0.31 28.79 23.04
CA ASN A 92 0.03 29.02 21.63
C ASN A 92 1.54 28.99 21.34
N SER A 93 2.39 29.30 22.32
CA SER A 93 3.86 29.24 22.17
C SER A 93 4.38 27.81 22.02
N TYR A 94 3.59 26.82 22.43
CA TYR A 94 3.91 25.40 22.36
C TYR A 94 3.32 24.71 21.11
N LEU A 95 2.65 25.45 20.22
CA LEU A 95 2.10 24.90 18.99
C LEU A 95 3.09 25.04 17.83
N ALA A 96 3.43 23.92 17.19
CA ALA A 96 4.17 23.88 15.94
C ALA A 96 3.21 23.69 14.75
N LEU A 97 3.55 24.29 13.61
CA LEU A 97 2.87 24.05 12.33
C LEU A 97 3.55 22.89 11.61
N ILE A 98 2.80 21.81 11.37
CA ILE A 98 3.22 20.70 10.52
C ILE A 98 2.51 20.80 9.18
N THR A 99 3.27 20.61 8.10
CA THR A 99 2.73 20.46 6.74
C THR A 99 2.95 19.02 6.29
N LEU A 100 1.87 18.30 6.06
CA LEU A 100 1.90 16.96 5.45
C LEU A 100 1.52 17.08 3.98
N THR A 101 2.33 16.51 3.09
CA THR A 101 2.07 16.52 1.65
C THR A 101 1.98 15.08 1.14
N ALA A 102 0.87 14.71 0.51
CA ALA A 102 0.72 13.43 -0.17
C ALA A 102 1.38 13.47 -1.56
N LYS A 103 2.27 12.52 -1.85
CA LYS A 103 2.88 12.32 -3.17
C LYS A 103 2.75 10.88 -3.63
N ASP A 104 2.67 10.67 -4.94
CA ASP A 104 2.71 9.35 -5.54
C ASP A 104 4.14 8.80 -5.65
N ILE A 105 4.28 7.57 -6.13
CA ILE A 105 5.58 6.91 -6.35
C ILE A 105 6.20 7.20 -7.72
N SER A 106 5.71 8.20 -8.47
CA SER A 106 6.33 8.54 -9.75
C SER A 106 7.71 9.16 -9.54
N THR A 107 8.50 9.22 -10.62
CA THR A 107 9.83 9.86 -10.58
C THR A 107 9.86 10.98 -11.63
N PRO A 108 9.81 12.27 -11.24
CA PRO A 108 9.77 12.78 -9.86
C PRO A 108 8.41 12.57 -9.18
N PRO A 109 8.35 12.48 -7.82
CA PRO A 109 7.09 12.29 -7.09
C PRO A 109 6.13 13.46 -7.32
N GLN A 110 4.92 13.17 -7.78
CA GLN A 110 3.88 14.17 -8.02
C GLN A 110 2.93 14.27 -6.82
N ALA A 111 2.38 15.46 -6.58
CA ALA A 111 1.38 15.64 -5.54
C ALA A 111 0.10 14.82 -5.82
N VAL A 112 -0.56 14.33 -4.78
CA VAL A 112 -1.84 13.63 -4.88
C VAL A 112 -2.96 14.56 -4.39
N PRO A 113 -3.71 15.21 -5.30
CA PRO A 113 -4.78 16.12 -4.94
C PRO A 113 -5.88 15.42 -4.14
N LYS A 114 -6.49 16.13 -3.18
CA LYS A 114 -7.70 15.69 -2.46
C LYS A 114 -7.57 14.32 -1.78
N ALA A 115 -6.35 13.92 -1.41
CA ALA A 115 -6.12 12.73 -0.62
C ALA A 115 -6.76 12.86 0.77
N GLN A 116 -6.95 11.73 1.46
CA GLN A 116 -7.40 11.72 2.84
C GLN A 116 -6.34 11.07 3.71
N ILE A 117 -6.17 11.63 4.91
CA ILE A 117 -5.20 11.16 5.89
C ILE A 117 -5.87 10.91 7.23
N GLN A 118 -5.63 9.75 7.81
CA GLN A 118 -5.91 9.48 9.20
C GLN A 118 -4.76 10.02 10.04
N ILE A 119 -5.12 10.72 11.10
CA ILE A 119 -4.21 11.31 12.05
C ILE A 119 -4.62 10.81 13.43
N SER A 120 -3.66 10.27 14.17
CA SER A 120 -3.77 9.95 15.59
C SER A 120 -2.89 10.91 16.38
N TYR A 121 -3.50 11.68 17.26
CA TYR A 121 -2.85 12.73 18.04
C TYR A 121 -3.51 12.83 19.42
N MET A 122 -2.71 12.80 20.49
CA MET A 122 -3.19 12.86 21.89
C MET A 122 -4.27 11.84 22.25
N GLY A 123 -4.18 10.63 21.68
CA GLY A 123 -5.15 9.55 21.90
C GLY A 123 -6.45 9.69 21.12
N GLU A 124 -6.63 10.77 20.35
CA GLU A 124 -7.75 10.96 19.44
C GLU A 124 -7.34 10.61 18.01
N THR A 125 -8.20 9.88 17.30
CA THR A 125 -7.98 9.52 15.90
C THR A 125 -9.03 10.18 15.03
N SER A 126 -8.62 10.84 13.95
CA SER A 126 -9.52 11.51 13.03
C SER A 126 -9.03 11.44 11.59
N ILE A 127 -9.95 11.59 10.64
CA ILE A 127 -9.62 11.68 9.22
C ILE A 127 -9.70 13.15 8.79
N ARG A 128 -8.76 13.58 7.94
CA ARG A 128 -8.70 14.92 7.36
C ARG A 128 -8.59 14.82 5.84
N ASP A 129 -9.29 15.72 5.17
CA ASP A 129 -9.13 15.96 3.75
C ASP A 129 -7.92 16.87 3.51
N MET A 130 -7.12 16.53 2.50
CA MET A 130 -6.06 17.39 1.97
C MET A 130 -6.60 18.30 0.87
N ASP A 131 -5.93 19.42 0.64
CA ASP A 131 -6.31 20.38 -0.41
C ASP A 131 -6.00 19.87 -1.84
N ASP A 132 -6.28 20.72 -2.84
CA ASP A 132 -6.03 20.43 -4.26
C ASP A 132 -4.55 20.24 -4.59
N SER A 133 -3.64 20.65 -3.71
CA SER A 133 -2.20 20.42 -3.81
C SER A 133 -1.74 19.19 -3.01
N GLY A 134 -2.67 18.42 -2.45
CA GLY A 134 -2.37 17.25 -1.62
C GLY A 134 -1.76 17.61 -0.27
N ILE A 135 -2.05 18.81 0.25
CA ILE A 135 -1.47 19.32 1.49
C ILE A 135 -2.52 19.35 2.60
N VAL A 136 -2.11 19.00 3.82
CA VAL A 136 -2.81 19.36 5.05
C VAL A 136 -1.86 20.04 6.03
N LYS A 137 -2.33 21.11 6.67
CA LYS A 137 -1.59 21.85 7.68
C LYS A 137 -2.22 21.62 9.05
N LEU A 138 -1.39 21.23 10.01
CA LEU A 138 -1.80 20.90 11.38
C LEU A 138 -1.07 21.81 12.36
N ARG A 139 -1.76 22.30 13.38
CA ARG A 139 -1.12 22.89 14.56
C ARG A 139 -1.16 21.87 15.68
N ILE A 140 0.01 21.39 16.11
CA ILE A 140 0.13 20.40 17.16
C ILE A 140 1.16 20.81 18.19
N LEU A 141 1.09 20.24 19.40
CA LEU A 141 2.04 20.49 20.47
C LEU A 141 3.42 19.95 20.12
N ILE A 142 4.45 20.75 20.39
CA ILE A 142 5.84 20.31 20.34
C ILE A 142 6.08 19.13 21.29
N GLY A 143 6.96 18.21 20.90
CA GLY A 143 7.31 17.04 21.71
C GLY A 143 6.26 15.92 21.77
N GLU A 144 5.06 16.12 21.20
CA GLU A 144 4.04 15.08 21.08
C GLU A 144 4.19 14.30 19.77
N PRO A 145 4.08 12.96 19.81
CA PRO A 145 4.08 12.15 18.61
C PRO A 145 2.78 12.36 17.82
N LEU A 146 2.93 12.63 16.54
CA LEU A 146 1.86 12.63 15.54
C LEU A 146 2.00 11.38 14.70
N GLN A 147 1.02 10.50 14.79
CA GLN A 147 0.93 9.35 13.91
C GLN A 147 -0.01 9.68 12.77
N TYR A 148 0.37 9.32 11.55
CA TYR A 148 -0.45 9.58 10.38
C TYR A 148 -0.31 8.49 9.33
N GLN A 149 -1.38 8.28 8.58
CA GLN A 149 -1.44 7.27 7.53
C GLN A 149 -2.49 7.66 6.51
N LEU A 150 -2.21 7.47 5.22
CA LEU A 150 -3.19 7.76 4.18
C LEU A 150 -4.35 6.76 4.24
N VAL A 151 -5.56 7.25 4.05
CA VAL A 151 -6.78 6.44 4.08
C VAL A 151 -7.40 6.33 2.70
N ASP A 152 -8.03 5.18 2.47
CA ASP A 152 -8.84 4.95 1.28
C ASP A 152 -10.07 5.88 1.39
N PRO A 153 -10.24 6.84 0.47
CA PRO A 153 -11.27 7.88 0.61
C PRO A 153 -12.70 7.33 0.59
N ILE A 154 -12.88 6.09 0.14
CA ILE A 154 -14.17 5.39 0.08
C ILE A 154 -14.41 4.61 1.38
N SER A 155 -13.45 3.77 1.80
CA SER A 155 -13.66 2.93 2.99
C SER A 155 -13.41 3.65 4.31
N LYS A 156 -12.80 4.84 4.28
CA LYS A 156 -12.35 5.60 5.46
C LYS A 156 -11.43 4.78 6.39
N LYS A 157 -10.75 3.76 5.85
CA LYS A 157 -9.80 2.90 6.56
C LYS A 157 -8.38 3.17 6.06
N PRO A 158 -7.35 2.99 6.91
CA PRO A 158 -5.96 3.13 6.49
C PRO A 158 -5.64 2.24 5.29
N MET A 159 -4.92 2.80 4.32
CA MET A 159 -4.60 2.13 3.06
C MET A 159 -3.63 0.98 3.32
N GLN A 160 -4.03 -0.24 3.00
CA GLN A 160 -3.13 -1.41 3.06
C GLN A 160 -1.90 -1.16 2.16
N GLY A 161 -0.70 -1.20 2.77
CA GLY A 161 0.57 -0.92 2.10
C GLY A 161 1.15 0.48 2.35
N THR A 162 0.44 1.35 3.07
CA THR A 162 1.02 2.59 3.64
C THR A 162 1.56 2.28 5.04
N HIS A 163 2.73 2.81 5.40
CA HIS A 163 3.25 2.67 6.77
C HIS A 163 2.47 3.62 7.71
N LEU A 164 2.24 3.19 8.94
CA LEU A 164 1.91 4.13 10.01
C LEU A 164 3.19 4.89 10.32
N ASP A 165 3.27 6.11 9.80
CA ASP A 165 4.42 6.96 10.01
C ASP A 165 4.20 7.79 11.28
N GLU A 166 5.29 8.06 11.99
CA GLU A 166 5.28 8.85 13.22
C GLU A 166 6.30 9.99 13.09
N THR A 167 5.90 11.20 13.46
CA THR A 167 6.79 12.35 13.58
C THR A 167 6.57 13.05 14.91
N ILE A 168 7.62 13.66 15.45
CA ILE A 168 7.54 14.47 16.67
C ILE A 168 7.69 15.92 16.27
N ALA A 169 6.70 16.74 16.59
CA ALA A 169 6.76 18.18 16.32
C ALA A 169 7.93 18.84 17.04
N LYS A 170 8.70 19.60 16.26
CA LYS A 170 9.70 20.57 16.73
C LYS A 170 9.28 21.97 16.30
N LYS A 171 9.75 23.03 16.96
CA LYS A 171 9.34 24.41 16.62
C LYS A 171 9.79 24.90 15.23
N MET A 172 10.80 24.26 14.64
CA MET A 172 11.18 24.51 13.23
C MET A 172 10.09 24.00 12.27
N LYS A 173 9.98 24.61 11.08
CA LYS A 173 8.99 24.24 10.06
C LYS A 173 9.19 22.77 9.65
N ASN A 174 8.32 21.87 10.10
CA ASN A 174 8.39 20.45 9.76
C ASN A 174 7.55 20.22 8.49
N GLU A 175 8.24 20.07 7.37
CA GLU A 175 7.64 19.60 6.12
C GLU A 175 7.89 18.11 6.00
N VAL A 176 6.81 17.33 5.96
CA VAL A 176 6.87 15.87 5.92
C VAL A 176 6.14 15.38 4.67
N THR A 177 6.84 14.62 3.84
CA THR A 177 6.28 14.02 2.63
C THR A 177 5.76 12.63 2.95
N VAL A 178 4.48 12.39 2.66
CA VAL A 178 3.81 11.10 2.82
C VAL A 178 3.66 10.47 1.43
N VAL A 179 4.19 9.27 1.23
CA VAL A 179 4.23 8.62 -0.10
C VAL A 179 3.13 7.55 -0.21
N GLN A 180 2.32 7.61 -1.27
CA GLN A 180 1.31 6.58 -1.59
C GLN A 180 1.86 5.50 -2.54
N PRO A 181 1.67 4.20 -2.26
CA PRO A 181 1.63 3.19 -3.32
C PRO A 181 0.47 3.53 -4.25
N SER A 182 0.68 3.47 -5.57
CA SER A 182 -0.26 3.87 -6.63
C SER A 182 -1.72 3.55 -6.33
N ILE A 183 -2.46 4.51 -5.77
CA ILE A 183 -3.91 4.45 -5.61
C ILE A 183 -4.45 5.82 -5.97
N ARG A 184 -5.18 5.90 -7.09
CA ARG A 184 -6.01 7.07 -7.39
C ARG A 184 -7.36 6.92 -6.71
N ALA A 185 -7.79 8.01 -6.08
CA ALA A 185 -9.19 8.35 -5.93
C ALA A 185 -9.85 8.45 -7.32
N ASP A 186 -11.06 7.94 -7.45
CA ASP A 186 -12.00 8.48 -8.42
C ASP A 186 -13.42 8.41 -7.86
N SER A 187 -13.95 9.59 -7.56
CA SER A 187 -15.35 9.88 -7.33
C SER A 187 -16.02 10.07 -8.70
N SER A 188 -16.35 8.97 -9.39
CA SER A 188 -17.23 9.02 -10.57
C SER A 188 -17.95 7.69 -10.85
N LEU A 189 -18.40 6.99 -9.82
CA LEU A 189 -19.45 5.99 -9.97
C LEU A 189 -20.73 6.59 -9.42
N GLU A 190 -21.46 7.26 -10.31
CA GLU A 190 -22.85 7.61 -10.04
C GLU A 190 -23.61 6.35 -9.65
N THR A 191 -24.10 6.35 -8.41
CA THR A 191 -24.98 5.34 -7.86
C THR A 191 -26.39 5.76 -8.23
N ASN A 192 -26.98 5.14 -9.25
CA ASN A 192 -28.42 4.80 -9.35
C ASN A 192 -28.80 4.47 -10.79
N LYS A 193 -28.60 3.21 -11.19
CA LYS A 193 -29.53 2.51 -12.07
C LYS A 193 -29.36 1.00 -11.88
N PRO A 194 -30.40 0.25 -11.49
CA PRO A 194 -30.36 -1.20 -11.64
C PRO A 194 -30.52 -1.47 -13.13
N ASP A 195 -29.59 -2.20 -13.74
CA ASP A 195 -29.81 -2.70 -15.10
C ASP A 195 -29.62 -4.22 -15.15
N THR A 196 -30.74 -4.88 -14.96
CA THR A 196 -31.05 -6.22 -15.44
C THR A 196 -31.18 -6.18 -16.95
N THR A 197 -30.14 -6.53 -17.70
CA THR A 197 -30.31 -7.02 -19.07
C THR A 197 -29.21 -8.00 -19.46
N THR A 198 -29.68 -9.11 -19.99
CA THR A 198 -28.98 -10.19 -20.69
C THR A 198 -27.86 -9.74 -21.63
N SER A 199 -26.83 -10.60 -21.68
CA SER A 199 -25.70 -10.60 -22.60
C SER A 199 -26.09 -10.43 -24.06
N GLU A 200 -26.00 -9.21 -24.57
CA GLU A 200 -25.72 -8.97 -25.99
C GLU A 200 -24.29 -8.44 -26.12
N THR A 201 -23.41 -9.29 -26.64
CA THR A 201 -22.06 -8.93 -27.03
C THR A 201 -22.13 -7.75 -28.00
N PRO A 202 -21.40 -6.64 -27.77
CA PRO A 202 -21.43 -5.53 -28.71
C PRO A 202 -20.93 -6.01 -30.08
N LYS A 203 -21.76 -5.94 -31.12
CA LYS A 203 -21.32 -5.97 -32.52
C LYS A 203 -20.60 -4.65 -32.84
N SER A 204 -19.55 -4.32 -32.10
CA SER A 204 -18.70 -3.18 -32.41
C SER A 204 -17.49 -3.66 -33.20
N ASN A 205 -17.00 -2.79 -34.08
CA ASN A 205 -15.68 -2.91 -34.69
C ASN A 205 -14.53 -2.99 -33.66
N MET A 206 -14.79 -2.94 -32.35
CA MET A 206 -13.82 -3.03 -31.28
C MET A 206 -13.77 -4.40 -30.60
N THR A 207 -14.69 -5.31 -30.89
CA THR A 207 -14.63 -6.68 -30.34
C THR A 207 -13.31 -7.34 -30.71
N ILE A 208 -12.65 -7.92 -29.70
CA ILE A 208 -11.39 -8.62 -29.86
C ILE A 208 -11.74 -10.00 -30.43
N THR A 209 -11.20 -10.35 -31.60
CA THR A 209 -11.53 -11.63 -32.25
C THR A 209 -10.57 -12.73 -31.85
N ILE A 210 -11.01 -13.98 -32.00
CA ILE A 210 -10.14 -15.13 -31.76
C ILE A 210 -8.97 -15.15 -32.77
N GLU A 211 -9.16 -14.67 -34.02
CA GLU A 211 -8.05 -14.58 -34.97
C GLU A 211 -7.00 -13.56 -34.52
N GLN A 212 -7.41 -12.45 -33.88
CA GLN A 212 -6.46 -11.49 -33.31
C GLN A 212 -5.67 -12.12 -32.16
N MET A 213 -6.34 -12.87 -31.28
CA MET A 213 -5.68 -13.61 -30.19
C MET A 213 -4.70 -14.66 -30.74
N GLN A 214 -5.08 -15.44 -31.76
CA GLN A 214 -4.21 -16.42 -32.41
C GLN A 214 -3.00 -15.76 -33.09
N LYS A 215 -3.15 -14.58 -33.70
CA LYS A 215 -1.98 -13.86 -34.26
C LYS A 215 -1.00 -13.42 -33.17
N MET A 216 -1.50 -13.05 -31.99
CA MET A 216 -0.64 -12.77 -30.83
C MET A 216 0.02 -14.05 -30.31
N TRP A 217 -0.73 -15.14 -30.14
CA TRP A 217 -0.28 -16.44 -29.63
C TRP A 217 -0.48 -17.60 -30.65
N PRO A 218 0.35 -17.69 -31.71
CA PRO A 218 0.12 -18.61 -32.83
C PRO A 218 0.23 -20.10 -32.47
N GLY A 219 0.92 -20.43 -31.37
CA GLY A 219 1.08 -21.81 -30.90
C GLY A 219 0.02 -22.27 -29.89
N VAL A 220 -1.03 -21.48 -29.65
CA VAL A 220 -2.01 -21.71 -28.58
C VAL A 220 -3.38 -22.01 -29.19
N SER A 221 -4.04 -23.05 -28.69
CA SER A 221 -5.36 -23.44 -29.19
C SER A 221 -6.42 -22.37 -28.86
N SER A 222 -7.38 -22.19 -29.77
CA SER A 222 -8.51 -21.29 -29.54
C SER A 222 -9.28 -21.65 -28.28
N SER A 223 -9.47 -22.94 -27.99
CA SER A 223 -10.15 -23.42 -26.79
C SER A 223 -9.50 -22.94 -25.48
N LYS A 224 -8.18 -22.71 -25.47
CA LYS A 224 -7.47 -22.17 -24.30
C LYS A 224 -7.62 -20.65 -24.19
N MET A 225 -7.69 -19.95 -25.31
CA MET A 225 -7.81 -18.48 -25.35
C MET A 225 -9.25 -17.99 -25.20
N GLN A 226 -10.23 -18.73 -25.72
CA GLN A 226 -11.62 -18.30 -25.83
C GLN A 226 -12.22 -17.86 -24.48
N PRO A 227 -12.07 -18.62 -23.38
CA PRO A 227 -12.68 -18.19 -22.11
C PRO A 227 -12.05 -16.92 -21.52
N VAL A 228 -10.77 -16.64 -21.81
CA VAL A 228 -10.13 -15.36 -21.46
C VAL A 228 -10.67 -14.24 -22.35
N LEU A 229 -10.79 -14.51 -23.65
CA LEU A 229 -11.29 -13.57 -24.63
C LEU A 229 -12.74 -13.15 -24.34
N ASP A 230 -13.59 -14.12 -24.00
CA ASP A 230 -14.99 -13.89 -23.63
C ASP A 230 -15.06 -12.90 -22.46
N GLU A 231 -14.29 -13.14 -21.40
CA GLU A 231 -14.24 -12.25 -20.24
C GLU A 231 -13.70 -10.85 -20.56
N LEU A 232 -12.77 -10.70 -21.52
CA LEU A 232 -12.34 -9.35 -21.94
C LEU A 232 -13.45 -8.64 -22.72
N ASN A 233 -14.17 -9.37 -23.57
CA ASN A 233 -15.17 -8.82 -24.49
C ASN A 233 -16.48 -8.42 -23.80
N ILE A 234 -16.83 -8.98 -22.63
CA ILE A 234 -18.06 -8.58 -21.92
C ILE A 234 -18.06 -7.11 -21.47
N GLY A 235 -16.88 -6.49 -21.35
CA GLY A 235 -16.73 -5.22 -20.66
C GLY A 235 -15.81 -4.22 -21.34
N LEU A 236 -15.52 -4.33 -22.64
CA LEU A 236 -14.50 -3.52 -23.33
C LEU A 236 -14.52 -2.02 -22.97
N LYS A 237 -15.70 -1.40 -22.93
CA LYS A 237 -15.86 0.02 -22.55
C LYS A 237 -15.55 0.25 -21.07
N THR A 238 -16.13 -0.55 -20.19
CA THR A 238 -15.91 -0.49 -18.74
C THR A 238 -14.45 -0.74 -18.37
N TYR A 239 -13.81 -1.65 -19.09
CA TYR A 239 -12.42 -2.06 -18.91
C TYR A 239 -11.42 -1.13 -19.59
N LYS A 240 -11.88 -0.08 -20.28
CA LYS A 240 -11.03 0.84 -21.05
C LYS A 240 -10.16 0.07 -22.06
N LEU A 241 -10.78 -0.85 -22.79
CA LEU A 241 -10.23 -1.60 -23.93
C LEU A 241 -11.03 -1.29 -25.22
N ASP A 242 -11.70 -0.13 -25.23
CA ASP A 242 -12.60 0.36 -26.27
C ASP A 242 -11.92 1.19 -27.36
N THR A 243 -10.57 1.22 -27.37
CA THR A 243 -9.80 1.77 -28.49
C THR A 243 -8.74 0.77 -28.95
N ARG A 244 -8.41 0.81 -30.25
CA ARG A 244 -7.42 -0.10 -30.85
C ARG A 244 -6.03 0.07 -30.26
N LEU A 245 -5.69 1.31 -29.92
CA LEU A 245 -4.43 1.64 -29.26
C LEU A 245 -4.36 1.04 -27.84
N ARG A 246 -5.42 1.16 -27.04
CA ARG A 246 -5.50 0.55 -25.70
C ARG A 246 -5.42 -0.98 -25.78
N GLN A 247 -6.12 -1.60 -26.72
CA GLN A 247 -6.04 -3.05 -26.96
C GLN A 247 -4.62 -3.49 -27.32
N ALA A 248 -3.93 -2.75 -28.20
CA ALA A 248 -2.56 -3.04 -28.58
C ALA A 248 -1.61 -2.97 -27.39
N HIS A 249 -1.70 -1.91 -26.58
CA HIS A 249 -0.91 -1.79 -25.35
C HIS A 249 -1.21 -2.92 -24.36
N PHE A 250 -2.49 -3.14 -24.05
CA PHE A 250 -2.92 -4.18 -23.10
C PHE A 250 -2.42 -5.57 -23.52
N MET A 251 -2.62 -5.95 -24.80
CA MET A 251 -2.23 -7.26 -25.31
C MET A 251 -0.72 -7.44 -25.40
N ALA A 252 0.04 -6.38 -25.69
CA ALA A 252 1.50 -6.44 -25.66
C ALA A 252 2.04 -6.70 -24.26
N GLN A 253 1.48 -6.02 -23.24
CA GLN A 253 1.86 -6.24 -21.85
C GLN A 253 1.42 -7.63 -21.38
N ALA A 254 0.20 -8.07 -21.71
CA ALA A 254 -0.28 -9.41 -21.40
C ALA A 254 0.59 -10.52 -22.02
N PHE A 255 1.01 -10.35 -23.28
CA PHE A 255 1.94 -11.26 -23.94
C PHE A 255 3.27 -11.37 -23.19
N ALA A 256 3.81 -10.23 -22.72
CA ALA A 256 5.05 -10.21 -21.96
C ALA A 256 4.95 -10.91 -20.59
N GLU A 257 3.80 -10.82 -19.92
CA GLU A 257 3.57 -11.48 -18.62
C GLU A 257 3.31 -12.99 -18.75
N MET A 258 2.55 -13.39 -19.76
CA MET A 258 2.08 -14.77 -19.93
C MET A 258 3.04 -15.64 -20.75
N GLY A 259 3.89 -14.98 -21.53
CA GLY A 259 4.78 -15.61 -22.50
C GLY A 259 4.04 -16.21 -23.70
N PRO A 260 4.80 -16.81 -24.64
CA PRO A 260 4.28 -17.37 -25.89
C PRO A 260 3.37 -18.60 -25.68
N GLU A 261 3.46 -19.26 -24.52
CA GLU A 261 2.68 -20.45 -24.17
C GLU A 261 1.34 -20.12 -23.50
N PHE A 262 1.02 -18.84 -23.28
CA PHE A 262 -0.22 -18.39 -22.63
C PHE A 262 -0.38 -19.04 -21.25
N LYS A 263 0.65 -18.92 -20.39
CA LYS A 263 0.67 -19.54 -19.07
C LYS A 263 -0.11 -18.67 -18.08
N LEU A 264 -1.11 -19.27 -17.42
CA LEU A 264 -1.88 -18.64 -16.34
C LEU A 264 -1.36 -19.01 -14.95
N ARG A 265 -0.28 -19.79 -14.89
CA ARG A 265 0.36 -20.23 -13.66
C ARG A 265 1.84 -20.44 -13.92
N GLU A 266 2.66 -20.05 -12.96
CA GLU A 266 4.08 -20.34 -12.98
C GLU A 266 4.33 -21.87 -12.92
N ASN A 267 5.31 -22.36 -13.69
CA ASN A 267 5.70 -23.79 -13.72
C ASN A 267 7.01 -24.01 -12.98
N ILE A 268 6.98 -23.86 -11.66
CA ILE A 268 8.15 -23.98 -10.79
C ILE A 268 8.72 -25.41 -10.78
N ALA A 269 7.86 -26.43 -10.87
CA ALA A 269 8.31 -27.82 -10.95
C ALA A 269 9.25 -28.08 -12.15
N GLY A 270 9.10 -27.30 -13.23
CA GLY A 270 9.92 -27.39 -14.44
C GLY A 270 11.31 -26.76 -14.31
N TYR A 271 11.62 -26.07 -13.21
CA TYR A 271 12.90 -25.36 -13.09
C TYR A 271 14.05 -26.34 -12.85
N SER A 272 15.12 -26.15 -13.61
CA SER A 272 16.42 -26.79 -13.41
C SER A 272 17.23 -26.04 -12.35
N GLU A 273 18.31 -26.65 -11.85
CA GLU A 273 19.30 -25.98 -10.99
C GLU A 273 19.73 -24.62 -11.57
N LYS A 274 20.09 -24.60 -12.86
CA LYS A 274 20.49 -23.38 -13.58
C LYS A 274 19.36 -22.34 -13.61
N SER A 275 18.11 -22.78 -13.81
CA SER A 275 16.94 -21.89 -13.82
C SER A 275 16.70 -21.24 -12.46
N LEU A 276 16.83 -22.03 -11.38
CA LEU A 276 16.69 -21.52 -10.01
C LEU A 276 17.74 -20.46 -9.69
N ILE A 277 19.02 -20.76 -9.97
CA ILE A 277 20.12 -19.81 -9.77
C ILE A 277 19.94 -18.56 -10.63
N LYS A 278 19.45 -18.69 -11.86
CA LYS A 278 19.28 -17.54 -12.75
C LYS A 278 18.16 -16.60 -12.28
N TYR A 279 17.00 -17.14 -11.91
CA TYR A 279 15.78 -16.33 -11.74
C TYR A 279 15.37 -16.06 -10.29
N MET A 280 15.89 -16.81 -9.32
CA MET A 280 15.44 -16.71 -7.93
C MET A 280 16.55 -16.22 -7.00
N GLY A 281 16.35 -15.05 -6.40
CA GLY A 281 17.35 -14.40 -5.55
C GLY A 281 17.78 -15.21 -4.32
N TYR A 282 16.95 -16.14 -3.83
CA TYR A 282 17.35 -17.10 -2.79
C TYR A 282 18.43 -18.05 -3.34
N TYR A 283 18.15 -18.74 -4.44
CA TYR A 283 19.06 -19.72 -5.03
C TYR A 283 20.33 -19.11 -5.63
N GLN A 284 20.33 -17.81 -5.96
CA GLN A 284 21.56 -17.07 -6.26
C GLN A 284 22.56 -17.07 -5.09
N LYS A 285 22.04 -17.03 -3.85
CA LYS A 285 22.84 -17.06 -2.61
C LYS A 285 23.01 -18.46 -2.05
N HIS A 286 22.18 -19.40 -2.48
CA HIS A 286 22.12 -20.80 -2.01
C HIS A 286 22.21 -21.80 -3.18
N PRO A 287 23.30 -21.80 -3.97
CA PRO A 287 23.41 -22.67 -5.15
C PRO A 287 23.38 -24.17 -4.80
N ASP A 288 23.92 -24.57 -3.64
CA ASP A 288 23.90 -25.97 -3.19
C ASP A 288 22.48 -26.49 -2.95
N GLU A 289 21.58 -25.62 -2.49
CA GLU A 289 20.17 -25.95 -2.33
C GLU A 289 19.44 -26.00 -3.69
N ALA A 290 19.85 -25.21 -4.68
CA ALA A 290 19.27 -25.24 -6.01
C ALA A 290 19.40 -26.63 -6.64
N LYS A 291 20.57 -27.26 -6.49
CA LYS A 291 20.82 -28.62 -6.97
C LYS A 291 19.91 -29.64 -6.30
N LYS A 292 19.79 -29.57 -4.97
CA LYS A 292 18.96 -30.50 -4.17
C LYS A 292 17.48 -30.33 -4.51
N ASP A 293 16.98 -29.11 -4.50
CA ASP A 293 15.55 -28.82 -4.69
C ASP A 293 15.12 -29.05 -6.15
N ALA A 294 16.00 -28.80 -7.13
CA ALA A 294 15.74 -29.14 -8.52
C ALA A 294 15.58 -30.65 -8.77
N ALA A 295 16.24 -31.49 -7.96
CA ALA A 295 16.22 -32.96 -8.09
C ALA A 295 14.99 -33.63 -7.45
N ILE A 296 14.14 -32.89 -6.75
CA ILE A 296 12.92 -33.44 -6.14
C ILE A 296 11.99 -34.00 -7.24
N LYS A 297 11.71 -35.31 -7.19
CA LYS A 297 10.89 -36.00 -8.20
C LYS A 297 9.39 -35.70 -8.07
N ASN A 298 8.88 -35.58 -6.84
CA ASN A 298 7.49 -35.22 -6.61
C ASN A 298 7.29 -33.73 -6.97
N ARG A 299 6.49 -33.48 -8.03
CA ARG A 299 6.30 -32.13 -8.58
C ARG A 299 5.68 -31.16 -7.58
N GLU A 300 4.67 -31.57 -6.83
CA GLU A 300 3.99 -30.71 -5.85
C GLU A 300 4.92 -30.36 -4.69
N LEU A 301 5.62 -31.36 -4.15
CA LEU A 301 6.63 -31.15 -3.11
C LEU A 301 7.75 -30.24 -3.61
N LYS A 302 8.22 -30.44 -4.85
CA LYS A 302 9.23 -29.59 -5.47
C LYS A 302 8.77 -28.14 -5.53
N GLU A 303 7.55 -27.87 -5.98
CA GLU A 303 7.02 -26.50 -6.01
C GLU A 303 6.88 -25.91 -4.61
N LYS A 304 6.31 -26.65 -3.65
CA LYS A 304 6.17 -26.18 -2.26
C LYS A 304 7.52 -25.80 -1.67
N THR A 305 8.52 -26.67 -1.80
CA THR A 305 9.88 -26.44 -1.30
C THR A 305 10.49 -25.20 -1.93
N ILE A 306 10.47 -25.11 -3.27
CA ILE A 306 11.09 -24.01 -4.00
C ILE A 306 10.41 -22.68 -3.70
N CYS A 307 9.08 -22.63 -3.74
CA CYS A 307 8.32 -21.39 -3.54
C CYS A 307 8.44 -20.89 -2.09
N ASN A 308 8.36 -21.78 -1.10
CA ASN A 308 8.50 -21.37 0.31
C ASN A 308 9.91 -20.88 0.64
N LYS A 309 10.95 -21.32 -0.08
CA LYS A 309 12.28 -20.73 0.05
C LYS A 309 12.41 -19.40 -0.69
N ALA A 310 12.00 -19.35 -1.96
CA ALA A 310 12.24 -18.20 -2.84
C ALA A 310 11.29 -17.00 -2.62
N TYR A 311 10.07 -17.25 -2.15
CA TYR A 311 9.01 -16.23 -2.07
C TYR A 311 8.65 -15.78 -0.67
N MET A 312 9.15 -16.42 0.39
CA MET A 312 8.96 -15.93 1.76
C MET A 312 9.78 -14.67 2.04
N ASP A 313 9.21 -13.70 2.75
CA ASP A 313 9.85 -12.39 2.95
C ASP A 313 11.11 -12.47 3.81
N ILE A 314 11.18 -13.45 4.72
CA ILE A 314 12.40 -13.73 5.52
C ILE A 314 13.63 -14.01 4.64
N ASN A 315 13.40 -14.51 3.42
CA ASN A 315 14.44 -14.87 2.46
C ASN A 315 14.65 -13.81 1.36
N ARG A 316 13.97 -12.66 1.46
CA ARG A 316 13.97 -11.60 0.45
C ARG A 316 14.44 -10.28 1.04
N SER A 317 14.95 -9.41 0.18
CA SER A 317 15.28 -8.04 0.58
C SER A 317 14.00 -7.25 0.82
N LYS A 318 14.02 -6.31 1.78
CA LYS A 318 12.84 -5.49 2.14
C LYS A 318 12.17 -4.82 0.93
N ASN A 319 12.95 -4.33 -0.02
CA ASN A 319 12.48 -3.70 -1.27
C ASN A 319 11.88 -4.66 -2.31
N ARG A 320 11.92 -5.98 -2.06
CA ARG A 320 11.34 -7.02 -2.92
C ARG A 320 10.40 -7.94 -2.15
N ALA A 321 9.97 -7.52 -0.97
CA ALA A 321 9.01 -8.25 -0.14
C ALA A 321 7.69 -8.44 -0.90
N LEU A 322 7.07 -9.60 -0.68
CA LEU A 322 5.84 -10.06 -1.31
C LEU A 322 4.68 -10.13 -0.31
N GLY A 323 4.91 -9.76 0.94
CA GLY A 323 3.96 -9.87 2.05
C GLY A 323 3.81 -11.30 2.57
N ASN A 324 4.69 -12.22 2.15
CA ASN A 324 4.64 -13.63 2.52
C ASN A 324 5.31 -13.83 3.88
N VAL A 325 4.50 -13.84 4.93
CA VAL A 325 4.95 -13.86 6.33
C VAL A 325 4.41 -15.04 7.13
N LYS A 326 3.42 -15.77 6.60
CA LYS A 326 2.93 -17.01 7.21
C LYS A 326 3.54 -18.21 6.52
N ASP A 327 3.79 -19.26 7.27
CA ASP A 327 4.33 -20.51 6.73
C ASP A 327 3.47 -21.03 5.57
N GLY A 328 4.12 -21.40 4.48
CA GLY A 328 3.45 -21.86 3.26
C GLY A 328 2.96 -20.76 2.32
N ASP A 329 3.05 -19.48 2.69
CA ASP A 329 2.62 -18.35 1.85
C ASP A 329 3.32 -18.32 0.49
N GLY A 330 4.62 -18.68 0.47
CA GLY A 330 5.40 -18.71 -0.76
C GLY A 330 4.75 -19.57 -1.83
N TYR A 331 4.33 -20.79 -1.49
CA TYR A 331 3.60 -21.67 -2.40
C TYR A 331 2.13 -21.29 -2.57
N LYS A 332 1.43 -20.93 -1.49
CA LYS A 332 0.01 -20.55 -1.53
C LYS A 332 -0.23 -19.42 -2.53
N TYR A 333 0.65 -18.43 -2.55
CA TYR A 333 0.59 -17.26 -3.42
C TYR A 333 1.63 -17.29 -4.56
N ILE A 334 1.85 -18.46 -5.17
CA ILE A 334 2.62 -18.62 -6.42
C ILE A 334 2.04 -17.75 -7.55
N GLY A 335 2.86 -17.44 -8.58
CA GLY A 335 2.45 -16.66 -9.75
C GLY A 335 1.24 -17.24 -10.48
N ARG A 336 0.14 -16.48 -10.59
CA ARG A 336 -1.08 -16.86 -11.32
C ARG A 336 -1.70 -15.71 -12.14
N GLY A 337 -2.54 -16.08 -13.10
CA GLY A 337 -3.31 -15.16 -13.92
C GLY A 337 -2.51 -14.46 -15.01
N MET A 338 -3.17 -13.60 -15.77
CA MET A 338 -2.56 -12.84 -16.86
C MET A 338 -1.52 -11.81 -16.37
N LYS A 339 -1.67 -11.27 -15.15
CA LYS A 339 -0.69 -10.34 -14.55
C LYS A 339 0.43 -11.02 -13.76
N GLN A 340 0.42 -12.35 -13.67
CA GLN A 340 1.33 -13.13 -12.81
C GLN A 340 1.34 -12.58 -11.36
N LEU A 341 0.16 -12.59 -10.72
CA LEU A 341 0.03 -12.23 -9.30
C LEU A 341 0.85 -13.20 -8.45
N THR A 342 1.85 -12.67 -7.75
CA THR A 342 2.74 -13.45 -6.87
C THR A 342 2.83 -12.77 -5.51
N GLY A 343 2.65 -13.53 -4.42
CA GLY A 343 2.77 -13.04 -3.05
C GLY A 343 1.47 -12.56 -2.41
N ARG A 344 1.33 -12.79 -1.11
CA ARG A 344 0.16 -12.44 -0.29
C ARG A 344 -0.26 -10.99 -0.50
N PHE A 345 0.69 -10.06 -0.56
CA PHE A 345 0.40 -8.65 -0.78
C PHE A 345 -0.40 -8.43 -2.07
N ASN A 346 0.06 -9.00 -3.19
CA ASN A 346 -0.56 -8.85 -4.50
C ASN A 346 -1.93 -9.56 -4.58
N TYR A 347 -2.06 -10.73 -3.96
CA TYR A 347 -3.37 -11.40 -3.85
C TYR A 347 -4.34 -10.58 -3.00
N THR A 348 -3.87 -9.97 -1.89
CA THR A 348 -4.71 -9.12 -1.02
C THR A 348 -5.21 -7.90 -1.77
N PHE A 349 -4.31 -7.25 -2.52
CA PHE A 349 -4.65 -6.14 -3.39
C PHE A 349 -5.69 -6.57 -4.42
N PHE A 350 -5.44 -7.66 -5.15
CA PHE A 350 -6.39 -8.18 -6.14
C PHE A 350 -7.76 -8.48 -5.52
N ASN A 351 -7.82 -9.20 -4.39
CA ASN A 351 -9.06 -9.55 -3.70
C ASN A 351 -9.88 -8.30 -3.33
N LYS A 352 -9.20 -7.25 -2.83
CA LYS A 352 -9.85 -5.98 -2.44
C LYS A 352 -10.43 -5.26 -3.66
N PHE A 353 -9.67 -5.13 -4.74
CA PHE A 353 -10.13 -4.43 -5.95
C PHE A 353 -11.18 -5.24 -6.72
N TYR A 354 -11.04 -6.56 -6.72
CA TYR A 354 -12.02 -7.46 -7.31
C TYR A 354 -13.41 -7.25 -6.71
N LYS A 355 -13.53 -7.25 -5.38
CA LYS A 355 -14.81 -7.03 -4.68
C LYS A 355 -15.43 -5.67 -5.00
N LYS A 356 -14.63 -4.66 -5.36
CA LYS A 356 -15.15 -3.35 -5.82
C LYS A 356 -15.64 -3.40 -7.27
N ALA A 357 -14.91 -4.07 -8.15
CA ALA A 357 -15.23 -4.15 -9.58
C ALA A 357 -16.35 -5.14 -9.90
N TRP A 358 -16.49 -6.22 -9.10
CA TRP A 358 -17.52 -7.25 -9.25
C TRP A 358 -18.20 -7.52 -7.90
N PRO A 359 -18.98 -6.56 -7.36
CA PRO A 359 -19.55 -6.65 -6.02
C PRO A 359 -20.60 -7.76 -5.85
N ASN A 360 -21.15 -8.27 -6.96
CA ASN A 360 -22.12 -9.37 -6.95
C ASN A 360 -21.47 -10.76 -6.92
N GLU A 361 -20.13 -10.83 -6.88
CA GLU A 361 -19.39 -12.09 -6.81
C GLU A 361 -18.69 -12.21 -5.45
N GLU A 362 -19.25 -13.05 -4.58
CA GLU A 362 -18.72 -13.31 -3.24
C GLU A 362 -17.58 -14.33 -3.27
N LEU A 363 -16.41 -13.88 -3.74
CA LEU A 363 -15.20 -14.69 -3.80
C LEU A 363 -14.13 -14.19 -2.83
N ASP A 364 -13.28 -15.11 -2.38
CA ASP A 364 -12.09 -14.77 -1.61
C ASP A 364 -10.83 -15.41 -2.20
N PHE A 365 -10.01 -14.60 -2.86
CA PHE A 365 -8.76 -15.01 -3.49
C PHE A 365 -7.58 -15.12 -2.50
N ILE A 366 -7.78 -14.76 -1.23
CA ILE A 366 -6.79 -14.98 -0.16
C ILE A 366 -6.93 -16.39 0.39
N GLU A 367 -8.17 -16.82 0.56
CA GLU A 367 -8.47 -18.19 0.99
C GLU A 367 -8.34 -19.18 -0.16
N ASN A 368 -8.81 -18.82 -1.36
CA ASN A 368 -8.85 -19.67 -2.56
C ASN A 368 -8.02 -19.07 -3.72
N PRO A 369 -6.68 -18.93 -3.58
CA PRO A 369 -5.83 -18.29 -4.59
C PRO A 369 -5.78 -19.05 -5.93
N GLU A 370 -6.07 -20.34 -5.95
CA GLU A 370 -6.17 -21.19 -7.15
C GLU A 370 -7.32 -20.80 -8.08
N LEU A 371 -8.33 -20.06 -7.58
CA LEU A 371 -9.36 -19.48 -8.44
C LEU A 371 -8.73 -18.63 -9.56
N VAL A 372 -7.60 -17.96 -9.29
CA VAL A 372 -6.90 -17.13 -10.28
C VAL A 372 -6.39 -17.92 -11.50
N GLU A 373 -6.29 -19.25 -11.41
CA GLU A 373 -5.94 -20.11 -12.55
C GLU A 373 -7.09 -20.28 -13.56
N GLN A 374 -8.33 -20.00 -13.14
CA GLN A 374 -9.49 -20.03 -14.03
C GLN A 374 -9.44 -18.82 -14.97
N ALA A 375 -9.72 -19.06 -16.25
CA ALA A 375 -9.59 -18.06 -17.31
C ALA A 375 -10.28 -16.71 -17.01
N LYS A 376 -11.51 -16.76 -16.48
CA LYS A 376 -12.27 -15.59 -16.04
C LYS A 376 -11.47 -14.73 -15.06
N TYR A 377 -11.03 -15.32 -13.95
CA TYR A 377 -10.32 -14.59 -12.89
C TYR A 377 -8.90 -14.24 -13.29
N ALA A 378 -8.26 -15.09 -14.10
CA ALA A 378 -6.97 -14.81 -14.72
C ALA A 378 -7.00 -13.53 -15.56
N ALA A 379 -8.02 -13.34 -16.40
CA ALA A 379 -8.23 -12.11 -17.18
C ALA A 379 -8.40 -10.89 -16.29
N ARG A 380 -9.22 -11.05 -15.24
CA ARG A 380 -9.48 -9.99 -14.26
C ARG A 380 -8.25 -9.54 -13.51
N THR A 381 -7.22 -10.38 -13.33
CA THR A 381 -5.94 -9.92 -12.74
C THR A 381 -5.28 -8.81 -13.55
N ALA A 382 -5.27 -8.94 -14.89
CA ALA A 382 -4.71 -7.93 -15.79
C ALA A 382 -5.64 -6.71 -15.87
N LEU A 383 -6.96 -6.90 -15.90
CA LEU A 383 -7.93 -5.81 -15.89
C LEU A 383 -7.86 -4.97 -14.61
N VAL A 384 -7.79 -5.60 -13.44
CA VAL A 384 -7.64 -4.90 -12.16
C VAL A 384 -6.36 -4.07 -12.17
N TYR A 385 -5.25 -4.64 -12.64
CA TYR A 385 -3.99 -3.92 -12.69
C TYR A 385 -4.03 -2.75 -13.67
N TRP A 386 -4.60 -2.97 -14.87
CA TRP A 386 -4.81 -1.96 -15.90
C TRP A 386 -5.65 -0.77 -15.41
N LEU A 387 -6.76 -1.07 -14.75
CA LEU A 387 -7.69 -0.06 -14.24
C LEU A 387 -7.14 0.67 -13.01
N ALA A 388 -6.62 -0.08 -12.02
CA ALA A 388 -6.14 0.49 -10.77
C ALA A 388 -4.93 1.43 -10.97
N ASN A 389 -4.06 1.12 -11.92
CA ASN A 389 -2.90 1.95 -12.26
C ASN A 389 -3.18 2.94 -13.41
N LYS A 390 -4.43 3.04 -13.86
CA LYS A 390 -4.87 3.87 -15.00
C LYS A 390 -3.94 3.77 -16.21
N LEU A 391 -3.52 2.55 -16.55
CA LEU A 391 -2.58 2.32 -17.66
C LEU A 391 -3.17 2.70 -19.02
N TYR A 392 -4.50 2.78 -19.12
CA TYR A 392 -5.18 3.34 -20.29
C TYR A 392 -4.83 4.81 -20.54
N ASP A 393 -4.65 5.63 -19.50
CA ASP A 393 -4.25 7.05 -19.66
C ASP A 393 -2.84 7.16 -20.26
N LEU A 394 -1.95 6.24 -19.88
CA LEU A 394 -0.59 6.15 -20.43
C LEU A 394 -0.63 5.64 -21.88
N ALA A 395 -1.49 4.65 -22.15
CA ALA A 395 -1.68 4.13 -23.50
C ALA A 395 -2.25 5.17 -24.46
N ASP A 396 -3.10 6.08 -23.97
CA ASP A 396 -3.69 7.17 -24.75
C ASP A 396 -2.66 8.24 -25.15
N GLN A 397 -1.50 8.30 -24.50
CA GLN A 397 -0.44 9.25 -24.87
C GLN A 397 0.15 8.96 -26.25
N GLY A 398 0.11 7.71 -26.71
CA GLY A 398 0.51 7.38 -28.06
C GLY A 398 1.10 5.99 -28.24
N ALA A 399 1.87 5.87 -29.32
CA ALA A 399 2.42 4.62 -29.82
C ALA A 399 3.93 4.71 -30.06
N THR A 400 4.60 5.72 -29.51
CA THR A 400 6.06 5.85 -29.58
C THR A 400 6.74 4.85 -28.64
N ALA A 401 8.04 4.64 -28.81
CA ALA A 401 8.82 3.81 -27.89
C ALA A 401 8.74 4.33 -26.44
N SER A 402 8.69 5.65 -26.24
CA SER A 402 8.56 6.25 -24.92
C SER A 402 7.18 5.98 -24.29
N ASP A 403 6.12 5.99 -25.09
CA ASP A 403 4.76 5.71 -24.60
C ASP A 403 4.65 4.26 -24.13
N VAL A 404 5.18 3.33 -24.94
CA VAL A 404 5.23 1.90 -24.58
C VAL A 404 6.06 1.66 -23.33
N ASP A 405 7.17 2.38 -23.16
CA ASP A 405 7.99 2.31 -21.96
C ASP A 405 7.25 2.80 -20.73
N ASN A 406 6.46 3.86 -20.85
CA ASN A 406 5.68 4.40 -19.74
C ASN A 406 4.63 3.39 -19.27
N VAL A 407 3.88 2.79 -20.22
CA VAL A 407 2.95 1.69 -19.91
C VAL A 407 3.70 0.51 -19.29
N THR A 408 4.87 0.14 -19.84
CA THR A 408 5.70 -0.96 -19.34
C THR A 408 6.16 -0.72 -17.90
N LYS A 409 6.64 0.47 -17.58
CA LYS A 409 7.07 0.83 -16.22
C LYS A 409 5.90 0.84 -15.25
N GLY A 410 4.71 1.20 -15.73
CA GLY A 410 3.47 1.04 -14.97
C GLY A 410 3.17 -0.42 -14.63
N VAL A 411 3.49 -1.37 -15.51
CA VAL A 411 3.31 -2.83 -15.32
C VAL A 411 4.44 -3.48 -14.51
N ASN A 412 5.67 -3.04 -14.74
CA ASN A 412 6.90 -3.53 -14.17
C ASN A 412 7.86 -2.35 -13.92
N ALA A 413 7.78 -1.77 -12.72
CA ALA A 413 8.61 -0.63 -12.33
C ALA A 413 10.13 -0.92 -12.38
N GLY A 414 10.54 -2.19 -12.33
CA GLY A 414 11.93 -2.63 -12.43
C GLY A 414 12.36 -3.04 -13.85
N ALA A 415 11.62 -2.65 -14.89
CA ALA A 415 11.93 -3.02 -16.27
C ALA A 415 13.34 -2.56 -16.68
N THR A 416 14.20 -3.53 -17.02
CA THR A 416 15.51 -3.29 -17.63
C THR A 416 15.36 -2.92 -19.10
N LYS A 417 16.45 -2.45 -19.73
CA LYS A 417 16.45 -2.15 -21.17
C LYS A 417 15.95 -3.31 -22.03
N ASP A 418 16.41 -4.53 -21.76
CA ASP A 418 15.98 -5.72 -22.51
C ASP A 418 14.46 -5.99 -22.38
N ILE A 419 13.88 -5.70 -21.21
CA ILE A 419 12.43 -5.83 -20.97
C ILE A 419 11.66 -4.77 -21.76
N LEU A 420 12.16 -3.53 -21.79
CA LEU A 420 11.57 -2.44 -22.58
C LEU A 420 11.62 -2.77 -24.08
N ASP A 421 12.78 -3.19 -24.57
CA ASP A 421 12.98 -3.54 -25.98
C ASP A 421 12.07 -4.70 -26.42
N ALA A 422 11.94 -5.74 -25.60
CA ALA A 422 11.00 -6.84 -25.86
C ALA A 422 9.54 -6.35 -25.93
N ARG A 423 9.10 -5.53 -24.98
CA ARG A 423 7.70 -5.04 -24.94
C ARG A 423 7.37 -4.06 -26.06
N ARG A 424 8.34 -3.27 -26.54
CA ARG A 424 8.20 -2.47 -27.77
C ARG A 424 7.96 -3.34 -28.99
N LEU A 425 8.69 -4.44 -29.15
CA LEU A 425 8.47 -5.40 -30.24
C LEU A 425 7.09 -6.05 -30.16
N TYR A 426 6.65 -6.44 -28.96
CA TYR A 426 5.31 -6.99 -28.75
C TYR A 426 4.22 -5.96 -29.05
N PHE A 427 4.44 -4.69 -28.71
CA PHE A 427 3.53 -3.60 -29.05
C PHE A 427 3.43 -3.37 -30.56
N VAL A 428 4.55 -3.37 -31.30
CA VAL A 428 4.52 -3.25 -32.76
C VAL A 428 3.69 -4.39 -33.39
N LYS A 429 3.89 -5.62 -32.90
CA LYS A 429 3.09 -6.77 -33.30
C LYS A 429 1.61 -6.57 -32.97
N ALA A 430 1.28 -6.19 -31.74
CA ALA A 430 -0.09 -5.97 -31.29
C ALA A 430 -0.77 -4.86 -32.09
N LYS A 431 -0.12 -3.71 -32.29
CA LYS A 431 -0.65 -2.58 -33.07
C LYS A 431 -1.00 -2.98 -34.51
N THR A 432 -0.23 -3.89 -35.11
CA THR A 432 -0.51 -4.42 -36.46
C THR A 432 -1.75 -5.33 -36.47
N ILE A 433 -1.97 -6.10 -35.40
CA ILE A 433 -3.08 -7.05 -35.25
C ILE A 433 -4.39 -6.35 -34.88
N PHE A 434 -4.30 -5.37 -33.97
CA PHE A 434 -5.40 -4.57 -33.44
C PHE A 434 -5.51 -3.24 -34.18
N LYS A 435 -5.34 -3.22 -35.51
CA LYS A 435 -5.69 -2.05 -36.32
C LYS A 435 -7.17 -2.09 -36.69
N ASP A 436 -7.74 -0.93 -36.99
CA ASP A 436 -9.06 -0.91 -37.64
C ASP A 436 -8.97 -1.71 -38.94
N ALA A 437 -9.98 -2.54 -39.21
CA ALA A 437 -10.11 -3.12 -40.53
C ALA A 437 -10.21 -1.94 -41.49
N GLU A 438 -9.16 -1.70 -42.28
CA GLU A 438 -9.28 -0.87 -43.48
C GLU A 438 -10.51 -1.42 -44.19
N ASN A 439 -11.54 -0.59 -44.32
CA ASN A 439 -12.69 -0.90 -45.16
C ASN A 439 -12.10 -1.20 -46.54
N LYS A 440 -11.92 -2.48 -46.85
CA LYS A 440 -11.77 -2.95 -48.22
C LYS A 440 -13.13 -2.66 -48.87
N LYS A 441 -13.26 -1.43 -49.35
CA LYS A 441 -14.23 -1.07 -50.38
C LYS A 441 -13.62 -1.41 -51.72
#